data_AF-A0A3N5QZ65-F1
#
_entry.id   AF-A0A3N5QZ65-F1
#
_cell.length_a   1.000
_cell.length_b   1.000
_cell.length_c   1.000
_cell.angle_alpha   90.00
_cell.angle_beta   90.00
_cell.angle_gamma   90.00
#
_symmetry.space_group_name_H-M   'P 1'
#
loop_
_entity.id
_entity.type
_entity.pdbx_description
1 polymer ?
#
loop_
_entity_poly.entity_id
_entity_poly.type
_entity_poly.pdbx_seq_one_letter_code
_entity_poly.pdbx_strand_id
1 'polypeptide(L)'
;MRGVSMIRFYCVFFAARRFVTILSLLILVGCSSIPVRLPESPFLRNLERKSGKIVFLGLDGNLYITDQGGLNTIQLTADAEGLPSDGSTQFYQFPTWSSDGSKLAFAKIRTNGVNVDGISLLTANGDGGELVEVFSSSEDLPVYLFWSPDDKFITYLSININSQVFSINLIPAEGGEIQKLVEGSTLYWDWHPQKDVIALHRGGDSFVSGDDKIALMDVGGAFTENVLDLTATLFK
;
A
#
# COMPACT_ATOMS: atom_id res chain seq x y z
N MET A 1 -3.93 -94.32 -7.16
CA MET A 1 -2.75 -93.62 -6.61
C MET A 1 -2.88 -92.14 -6.92
N ARG A 2 -2.47 -91.29 -5.96
CA ARG A 2 -2.65 -89.83 -5.89
C ARG A 2 -2.01 -89.07 -7.06
N GLY A 3 -2.53 -87.88 -7.40
CA GLY A 3 -1.83 -86.92 -8.28
C GLY A 3 -2.61 -85.66 -8.75
N VAL A 4 -3.00 -84.79 -7.82
CA VAL A 4 -3.07 -83.29 -7.84
C VAL A 4 -3.48 -82.49 -9.11
N SER A 5 -4.64 -81.82 -8.99
CA SER A 5 -5.01 -80.40 -9.27
C SER A 5 -4.14 -79.47 -10.15
N MET A 6 -4.74 -78.77 -11.14
CA MET A 6 -5.28 -77.40 -10.97
C MET A 6 -5.92 -76.85 -12.28
N ILE A 7 -7.06 -76.16 -12.10
CA ILE A 7 -7.85 -75.44 -13.11
C ILE A 7 -7.28 -74.02 -13.29
N ARG A 8 -7.21 -73.50 -14.52
CA ARG A 8 -7.13 -72.04 -14.78
C ARG A 8 -8.13 -71.60 -15.83
N PHE A 9 -9.04 -70.73 -15.38
CA PHE A 9 -9.92 -69.89 -16.18
C PHE A 9 -9.11 -68.80 -16.89
N TYR A 10 -9.35 -68.59 -18.18
CA TYR A 10 -9.05 -67.34 -18.88
C TYR A 10 -10.36 -66.76 -19.39
N CYS A 11 -10.82 -65.68 -18.75
CA CYS A 11 -11.86 -64.83 -19.28
C CYS A 11 -11.55 -63.38 -18.84
N VAL A 12 -11.82 -62.43 -19.75
CA VAL A 12 -11.80 -60.97 -19.53
C VAL A 12 -10.42 -60.28 -19.55
N PHE A 13 -9.88 -60.01 -20.75
CA PHE A 13 -8.76 -59.05 -20.93
C PHE A 13 -9.02 -57.93 -21.96
N PHE A 14 -10.26 -57.75 -22.44
CA PHE A 14 -10.56 -56.76 -23.49
C PHE A 14 -11.25 -55.47 -23.02
N ALA A 15 -11.76 -55.39 -21.78
CA ALA A 15 -12.48 -54.20 -21.30
C ALA A 15 -11.59 -53.15 -20.61
N ALA A 16 -10.50 -53.55 -19.95
CA ALA A 16 -9.69 -52.63 -19.13
C ALA A 16 -8.86 -51.62 -19.95
N ARG A 17 -8.44 -51.97 -21.17
CA ARG A 17 -7.52 -51.14 -21.99
C ARG A 17 -8.19 -49.89 -22.59
N ARG A 18 -9.51 -49.93 -22.82
CA ARG A 18 -10.30 -48.79 -23.33
C ARG A 18 -10.69 -47.80 -22.22
N PHE A 19 -10.84 -48.25 -20.98
CA PHE A 19 -11.17 -47.37 -19.86
C PHE A 19 -9.96 -46.53 -19.41
N VAL A 20 -8.76 -47.12 -19.38
CA VAL A 20 -7.52 -46.40 -19.01
C VAL A 20 -7.13 -45.33 -20.04
N THR A 21 -7.41 -45.56 -21.34
CA THR A 21 -7.14 -44.59 -22.42
C THR A 21 -8.14 -43.44 -22.42
N ILE A 22 -9.41 -43.67 -22.09
CA ILE A 22 -10.41 -42.60 -21.95
C ILE A 22 -10.15 -41.75 -20.70
N LEU A 23 -9.73 -42.37 -19.59
CA LEU A 23 -9.40 -41.64 -18.35
C LEU A 23 -8.12 -40.79 -18.48
N SER A 24 -7.12 -41.25 -19.26
CA SER A 24 -5.91 -40.47 -19.53
C SER A 24 -6.12 -39.31 -20.50
N LEU A 25 -7.07 -39.42 -21.44
CA LEU A 25 -7.51 -38.31 -22.29
C LEU A 25 -8.28 -37.23 -21.50
N LEU A 26 -9.07 -37.61 -20.48
CA LEU A 26 -9.79 -36.66 -19.62
C LEU A 26 -8.86 -35.86 -18.69
N ILE A 27 -7.73 -36.43 -18.26
CA ILE A 27 -6.75 -35.73 -17.41
C ILE A 27 -5.91 -34.73 -18.21
N LEU A 28 -5.68 -34.97 -19.51
CA LEU A 28 -4.97 -34.04 -20.40
C LEU A 28 -5.79 -32.80 -20.79
N VAL A 29 -7.13 -32.86 -20.74
CA VAL A 29 -8.01 -31.71 -21.00
C VAL A 29 -8.18 -30.81 -19.76
N GLY A 30 -7.95 -31.36 -18.56
CA GLY A 30 -8.08 -30.62 -17.30
C GLY A 30 -6.89 -29.74 -16.91
N CYS A 31 -5.80 -29.73 -17.69
CA CYS A 31 -4.57 -28.98 -17.40
C CYS A 31 -4.29 -27.82 -18.37
N SER A 32 -5.18 -27.53 -19.33
CA SER A 32 -5.14 -26.24 -20.00
C SER A 32 -5.85 -25.22 -19.11
N SER A 33 -5.09 -24.50 -18.28
CA SER A 33 -5.49 -23.15 -17.88
C SER A 33 -5.59 -22.32 -19.15
N ILE A 34 -6.74 -22.42 -19.85
CA ILE A 34 -7.07 -21.47 -20.90
C ILE A 34 -7.15 -20.15 -20.15
N PRO A 35 -6.22 -19.19 -20.35
CA PRO A 35 -6.42 -17.87 -19.79
C PRO A 35 -7.69 -17.37 -20.44
N VAL A 36 -8.76 -17.23 -19.66
CA VAL A 36 -9.96 -16.54 -20.10
C VAL A 36 -9.54 -15.08 -20.28
N ARG A 37 -9.01 -14.77 -21.46
CA ARG A 37 -8.87 -13.38 -21.89
C ARG A 37 -10.27 -12.93 -22.20
N LEU A 38 -10.81 -12.10 -21.31
CA LEU A 38 -12.00 -11.32 -21.64
C LEU A 38 -11.68 -10.59 -22.95
N PRO A 39 -12.60 -10.59 -23.93
CA PRO A 39 -12.39 -9.85 -25.16
C PRO A 39 -12.30 -8.36 -24.82
N GLU A 40 -11.07 -7.87 -24.70
CA GLU A 40 -10.81 -6.45 -24.58
C GLU A 40 -11.09 -5.80 -25.93
N SER A 41 -11.93 -4.77 -25.92
CA SER A 41 -12.17 -3.98 -27.11
C SER A 41 -10.84 -3.39 -27.59
N PRO A 42 -10.49 -3.47 -28.89
CA PRO A 42 -9.30 -2.81 -29.42
C PRO A 42 -9.32 -1.29 -29.22
N PHE A 43 -10.48 -0.72 -28.89
CA PHE A 43 -10.63 0.68 -28.49
C PHE A 43 -10.22 0.96 -27.04
N LEU A 44 -10.20 -0.03 -26.13
CA LEU A 44 -9.76 0.16 -24.74
C LEU A 44 -8.31 0.62 -24.67
N ARG A 45 -7.42 0.12 -25.51
CA ARG A 45 -6.01 0.59 -25.56
C ARG A 45 -5.86 2.10 -25.82
N ASN A 46 -6.88 2.74 -26.41
CA ASN A 46 -6.90 4.16 -26.75
C ASN A 46 -7.90 4.97 -25.89
N LEU A 47 -8.80 4.31 -25.15
CA LEU A 47 -9.78 4.89 -24.23
C LEU A 47 -9.42 4.68 -22.75
N GLU A 48 -8.49 3.76 -22.47
CA GLU A 48 -7.65 3.83 -21.30
C GLU A 48 -7.04 5.23 -21.32
N ARG A 49 -7.54 6.11 -20.45
CA ARG A 49 -6.63 7.03 -19.77
C ARG A 49 -5.39 6.21 -19.44
N LYS A 50 -4.17 6.72 -19.57
CA LYS A 50 -3.00 6.01 -19.03
C LYS A 50 -3.33 5.64 -17.57
N SER A 51 -3.72 4.41 -17.37
CA SER A 51 -4.40 3.89 -16.20
C SER A 51 -3.48 2.72 -15.90
N GLY A 52 -2.65 2.75 -14.87
CA GLY A 52 -2.60 3.56 -13.66
C GLY A 52 -1.96 2.60 -12.67
N LYS A 53 -0.72 2.88 -12.26
CA LYS A 53 0.05 1.94 -11.45
C LYS A 53 -0.71 1.64 -10.16
N ILE A 54 -0.79 0.36 -9.81
CA ILE A 54 -1.37 -0.10 -8.56
C ILE A 54 -0.20 -0.45 -7.66
N VAL A 55 -0.16 0.13 -6.46
CA VAL A 55 0.72 -0.33 -5.40
C VAL A 55 -0.09 -1.22 -4.46
N PHE A 56 0.47 -2.33 -4.04
CA PHE A 56 -0.18 -3.22 -3.08
C PHE A 56 0.85 -3.86 -2.13
N LEU A 57 0.37 -4.26 -0.96
CA LEU A 57 1.13 -5.04 0.01
C LEU A 57 0.94 -6.54 -0.29
N GLY A 58 2.02 -7.26 -0.49
CA GLY A 58 2.01 -8.71 -0.65
C GLY A 58 1.77 -9.45 0.67
N LEU A 59 1.46 -10.74 0.58
CA LEU A 59 1.30 -11.61 1.75
C LEU A 59 2.61 -11.85 2.52
N ASP A 60 3.73 -11.55 1.87
CA ASP A 60 5.08 -11.52 2.40
C ASP A 60 5.42 -10.21 3.14
N GLY A 61 4.49 -9.25 3.18
CA GLY A 61 4.68 -7.94 3.81
C GLY A 61 5.47 -6.94 2.97
N ASN A 62 5.84 -7.28 1.73
CA ASN A 62 6.55 -6.38 0.84
C ASN A 62 5.61 -5.56 -0.04
N LEU A 63 6.09 -4.41 -0.50
CA LEU A 63 5.37 -3.59 -1.48
C LEU A 63 5.66 -4.06 -2.90
N TYR A 64 4.61 -4.08 -3.71
CA TYR A 64 4.66 -4.40 -5.12
C TYR A 64 3.97 -3.30 -5.91
N ILE A 65 4.49 -3.03 -7.11
CA ILE A 65 3.86 -2.14 -8.08
C ILE A 65 3.49 -2.98 -9.29
N THR A 66 2.27 -2.79 -9.81
CA THR A 66 1.82 -3.44 -11.02
C THR A 66 1.08 -2.47 -11.94
N ASP A 67 1.05 -2.77 -13.23
CA ASP A 67 0.02 -2.21 -14.10
C ASP A 67 -1.38 -2.76 -13.74
N GLN A 68 -2.40 -2.17 -14.36
CA GLN A 68 -3.80 -2.52 -14.10
C GLN A 68 -4.21 -3.90 -14.59
N GLY A 69 -3.47 -4.44 -15.56
CA GLY A 69 -3.68 -5.79 -16.06
C GLY A 69 -3.04 -6.86 -15.18
N GLY A 70 -2.23 -6.48 -14.19
CA GLY A 70 -1.43 -7.42 -13.41
C GLY A 70 -0.28 -8.05 -14.21
N LEU A 71 0.07 -7.49 -15.37
CA LEU A 71 1.01 -8.12 -16.32
C LEU A 71 2.46 -7.71 -16.06
N ASN A 72 2.67 -6.49 -15.57
CA ASN A 72 3.99 -5.95 -15.26
C ASN A 72 4.10 -5.66 -13.76
N THR A 73 4.23 -6.73 -12.97
CA THR A 73 4.46 -6.63 -11.51
C THR A 73 5.95 -6.55 -11.20
N ILE A 74 6.33 -5.56 -10.40
CA ILE A 74 7.66 -5.42 -9.82
C ILE A 74 7.57 -5.47 -8.30
N GLN A 75 8.55 -6.13 -7.67
CA GLN A 75 8.73 -6.12 -6.23
C GLN A 75 9.54 -4.88 -5.86
N LEU A 76 8.95 -3.99 -5.06
CA LEU A 76 9.59 -2.74 -4.66
C LEU A 76 10.48 -2.90 -3.42
N THR A 77 10.06 -3.76 -2.49
CA THR A 77 10.81 -4.09 -1.27
C THR A 77 10.95 -5.60 -1.17
N ALA A 78 12.01 -6.10 -0.52
CA ALA A 78 12.26 -7.54 -0.42
C ALA A 78 12.73 -8.00 0.98
N ASP A 79 12.72 -7.09 1.93
CA ASP A 79 13.30 -7.24 3.27
C ASP A 79 12.24 -7.25 4.38
N ALA A 80 10.96 -7.31 4.06
CA ALA A 80 9.90 -7.56 5.05
C ALA A 80 9.77 -9.05 5.42
N GLU A 81 10.34 -9.95 4.62
CA GLU A 81 10.22 -11.40 4.82
C GLU A 81 11.10 -11.92 5.96
N GLY A 82 10.53 -12.84 6.74
CA GLY A 82 11.25 -13.65 7.71
C GLY A 82 11.22 -13.09 9.13
N LEU A 83 11.26 -14.01 10.10
CA LEU A 83 11.60 -13.70 11.49
C LEU A 83 13.10 -14.01 11.64
N PRO A 84 13.99 -13.01 11.68
CA PRO A 84 15.37 -13.18 12.05
C PRO A 84 15.46 -13.79 13.46
N SER A 85 16.59 -14.41 13.76
CA SER A 85 16.82 -15.08 15.05
C SER A 85 16.75 -14.14 16.27
N ASP A 86 16.91 -12.84 16.05
CA ASP A 86 16.79 -11.81 17.09
C ASP A 86 15.34 -11.35 17.33
N GLY A 87 14.37 -11.88 16.57
CA GLY A 87 12.96 -11.54 16.67
C GLY A 87 12.60 -10.18 16.06
N SER A 88 13.55 -9.49 15.41
CA SER A 88 13.26 -8.22 14.76
C SER A 88 12.40 -8.40 13.51
N THR A 89 11.46 -7.52 13.25
CA THR A 89 10.67 -7.56 12.02
C THR A 89 10.52 -6.16 11.49
N GLN A 90 10.24 -6.06 10.20
CA GLN A 90 9.95 -4.79 9.57
C GLN A 90 8.86 -4.96 8.54
N PHE A 91 8.04 -3.93 8.40
CA PHE A 91 6.89 -3.94 7.51
C PHE A 91 6.64 -2.54 6.97
N TYR A 92 5.86 -2.50 5.88
CA TYR A 92 5.60 -1.29 5.11
C TYR A 92 4.13 -0.88 5.21
N GLN A 93 3.86 0.42 5.32
CA GLN A 93 2.50 0.95 5.46
C GLN A 93 2.29 2.25 4.68
N PHE A 94 1.00 2.55 4.47
CA PHE A 94 0.51 3.81 3.88
C PHE A 94 1.15 4.20 2.55
N PRO A 95 1.26 3.30 1.55
CA PRO A 95 1.81 3.68 0.26
C PRO A 95 0.90 4.73 -0.42
N THR A 96 1.49 5.84 -0.85
CA THR A 96 0.76 6.93 -1.51
C THR A 96 1.52 7.43 -2.75
N TRP A 97 0.81 7.54 -3.86
CA TRP A 97 1.35 8.03 -5.12
C TRP A 97 1.45 9.55 -5.12
N SER A 98 2.52 10.06 -5.71
CA SER A 98 2.61 11.44 -6.17
C SER A 98 1.48 11.77 -7.15
N SER A 99 1.15 13.06 -7.25
CA SER A 99 0.10 13.60 -8.10
C SER A 99 0.39 13.31 -9.59
N ASP A 100 1.64 13.37 -10.01
CA ASP A 100 2.08 12.99 -11.36
C ASP A 100 2.24 11.47 -11.59
N GLY A 101 2.18 10.67 -10.52
CA GLY A 101 2.32 9.22 -10.55
C GLY A 101 3.75 8.71 -10.81
N SER A 102 4.76 9.58 -10.75
CA SER A 102 6.16 9.26 -11.01
C SER A 102 6.88 8.70 -9.78
N LYS A 103 6.41 9.04 -8.58
CA LYS A 103 6.97 8.64 -7.28
C LYS A 103 5.92 8.02 -6.35
N LEU A 104 6.39 7.18 -5.45
CA LEU A 104 5.63 6.59 -4.36
C LEU A 104 6.29 6.96 -3.03
N ALA A 105 5.51 7.32 -2.01
CA ALA A 105 5.97 7.44 -0.63
C ALA A 105 5.32 6.38 0.25
N PHE A 106 6.03 5.88 1.27
CA PHE A 106 5.53 4.89 2.22
C PHE A 106 6.33 4.87 3.51
N ALA A 107 5.72 4.40 4.59
CA ALA A 107 6.39 4.22 5.87
C ALA A 107 7.03 2.83 5.99
N LYS A 108 8.23 2.75 6.57
CA LYS A 108 8.88 1.53 7.03
C LYS A 108 8.94 1.55 8.55
N ILE A 109 8.44 0.50 9.17
CA ILE A 109 8.40 0.35 10.62
C ILE A 109 9.19 -0.89 10.97
N ARG A 110 10.18 -0.74 11.86
CA ARG A 110 11.00 -1.83 12.40
C ARG A 110 10.68 -2.01 13.88
N THR A 111 10.60 -3.27 14.28
CA THR A 111 10.32 -3.70 15.65
C THR A 111 11.30 -4.78 16.05
N ASN A 112 11.58 -4.89 17.35
CA ASN A 112 12.38 -5.96 17.94
C ASN A 112 11.52 -7.05 18.61
N GLY A 113 10.28 -7.22 18.14
CA GLY A 113 9.28 -8.15 18.66
C GLY A 113 8.46 -7.60 19.83
N VAL A 114 8.95 -6.57 20.55
CA VAL A 114 8.24 -5.95 21.67
C VAL A 114 7.96 -4.47 21.40
N ASN A 115 8.95 -3.74 20.90
CA ASN A 115 8.87 -2.29 20.70
C ASN A 115 9.22 -1.92 19.27
N VAL A 116 8.69 -0.78 18.82
CA VAL A 116 9.16 -0.10 17.61
C VAL A 116 10.56 0.45 17.90
N ASP A 117 11.52 0.14 17.04
CA ASP A 117 12.93 0.55 17.20
C ASP A 117 13.51 1.23 15.94
N GLY A 118 12.68 1.44 14.92
CA GLY A 118 13.00 2.28 13.78
C GLY A 118 11.75 2.65 13.01
N ILE A 119 11.64 3.91 12.64
CA ILE A 119 10.57 4.41 11.79
C ILE A 119 11.22 5.23 10.70
N SER A 120 10.89 4.96 9.45
CA SER A 120 11.37 5.73 8.30
C SER A 120 10.23 6.07 7.38
N LEU A 121 10.28 7.25 6.77
CA LEU A 121 9.50 7.58 5.60
C LEU A 121 10.42 7.47 4.38
N LEU A 122 9.99 6.71 3.38
CA LEU A 122 10.76 6.49 2.17
C LEU A 122 9.99 6.93 0.94
N THR A 123 10.74 7.32 -0.09
CA THR A 123 10.24 7.53 -1.44
C THR A 123 10.93 6.58 -2.42
N ALA A 124 10.24 6.26 -3.51
CA ALA A 124 10.76 5.46 -4.60
C ALA A 124 10.18 5.93 -5.93
N ASN A 125 10.87 5.63 -7.03
CA ASN A 125 10.31 5.84 -8.36
C ASN A 125 9.18 4.83 -8.62
N GLY A 126 8.18 5.27 -9.37
CA GLY A 126 6.97 4.49 -9.67
C GLY A 126 7.20 3.30 -10.58
N ASP A 127 8.32 3.25 -11.29
CA ASP A 127 8.80 2.11 -12.07
C ASP A 127 9.80 1.23 -11.29
N GLY A 128 9.92 1.46 -9.98
CA GLY A 128 10.89 0.80 -9.12
C GLY A 128 12.25 1.52 -9.13
N GLY A 129 13.20 0.99 -8.37
CA GLY A 129 14.53 1.57 -8.28
C GLY A 129 14.99 1.77 -6.85
N GLU A 130 15.93 2.69 -6.66
CA GLU A 130 16.50 2.99 -5.36
C GLU A 130 15.47 3.62 -4.43
N LEU A 131 15.47 3.17 -3.18
CA LEU A 131 14.66 3.74 -2.12
C LEU A 131 15.42 4.90 -1.50
N VAL A 132 14.77 6.05 -1.38
CA VAL A 132 15.33 7.23 -0.73
C VAL A 132 14.65 7.36 0.63
N GLU A 133 15.43 7.31 1.70
CA GLU A 133 14.91 7.67 3.03
C GLU A 133 14.80 9.19 3.12
N VAL A 134 13.57 9.69 3.24
CA VAL A 134 13.33 11.14 3.37
C VAL A 134 13.42 11.60 4.82
N PHE A 135 13.13 10.69 5.77
CA PHE A 135 13.25 10.93 7.21
C PHE A 135 13.29 9.62 8.00
N SER A 136 13.91 9.67 9.18
CA SER A 136 13.88 8.61 10.19
C SER A 136 13.56 9.16 11.60
N SER A 137 12.72 8.46 12.36
CA SER A 137 12.44 8.73 13.77
C SER A 137 12.57 7.47 14.63
N SER A 138 12.81 7.66 15.92
CA SER A 138 12.59 6.63 16.93
C SER A 138 11.24 6.74 17.63
N GLU A 139 10.49 7.84 17.41
CA GLU A 139 9.29 8.14 18.19
C GLU A 139 8.07 8.55 17.37
N ASP A 140 8.26 9.16 16.20
CA ASP A 140 7.16 9.70 15.41
C ASP A 140 6.72 8.70 14.35
N LEU A 141 5.57 8.06 14.58
CA LEU A 141 5.00 7.02 13.72
C LEU A 141 4.02 7.63 12.70
N PRO A 142 4.34 7.64 11.39
CA PRO A 142 3.39 8.07 10.36
C PRO A 142 2.19 7.15 10.29
N VAL A 143 0.99 7.72 10.19
CA VAL A 143 -0.28 6.98 10.07
C VAL A 143 -1.07 7.33 8.81
N TYR A 144 -0.80 8.48 8.17
CA TYR A 144 -1.36 8.89 6.87
C TYR A 144 -0.43 9.88 6.17
N LEU A 145 -0.41 9.88 4.83
CA LEU A 145 0.43 10.76 4.03
C LEU A 145 -0.27 11.22 2.74
N PHE A 146 0.02 12.46 2.34
CA PHE A 146 -0.39 13.07 1.08
C PHE A 146 0.79 13.81 0.44
N TRP A 147 0.89 13.75 -0.89
CA TRP A 147 1.78 14.61 -1.66
C TRP A 147 1.18 15.99 -1.87
N SER A 148 2.04 17.00 -1.97
CA SER A 148 1.62 18.29 -2.51
C SER A 148 1.21 18.17 -3.98
N PRO A 149 0.34 19.05 -4.49
CA PRO A 149 -0.13 19.01 -5.88
C PRO A 149 1.00 19.17 -6.91
N ASP A 150 2.13 19.76 -6.51
CA ASP A 150 3.31 20.00 -7.33
C ASP A 150 4.43 18.97 -7.10
N ASP A 151 4.16 17.93 -6.31
CA ASP A 151 5.04 16.80 -5.98
C ASP A 151 6.36 17.17 -5.29
N LYS A 152 6.49 18.39 -4.76
CA LYS A 152 7.70 18.83 -4.06
C LYS A 152 7.73 18.47 -2.59
N PHE A 153 6.57 18.25 -1.97
CA PHE A 153 6.46 17.99 -0.55
C PHE A 153 5.57 16.79 -0.26
N ILE A 154 5.79 16.21 0.92
CA ILE A 154 4.94 15.21 1.53
C ILE A 154 4.45 15.78 2.85
N THR A 155 3.14 15.78 3.05
CA THR A 155 2.55 15.94 4.38
C THR A 155 2.23 14.59 4.97
N TYR A 156 2.45 14.44 6.27
CA TYR A 156 2.06 13.24 6.99
C TYR A 156 1.53 13.56 8.37
N LEU A 157 0.55 12.78 8.80
CA LEU A 157 0.13 12.71 10.20
C LEU A 157 0.97 11.65 10.87
N SER A 158 1.52 12.02 12.01
CA SER A 158 2.23 11.09 12.88
C SER A 158 1.71 11.16 14.30
N ILE A 159 1.81 10.04 15.00
CA ILE A 159 1.65 9.97 16.46
C ILE A 159 3.01 9.75 17.10
N ASN A 160 3.37 10.56 18.08
CA ASN A 160 4.54 10.28 18.90
C ASN A 160 4.21 9.11 19.85
N ILE A 161 4.94 8.01 19.76
CA ILE A 161 4.63 6.78 20.48
C ILE A 161 4.74 6.90 22.01
N ASN A 162 5.52 7.87 22.51
CA ASN A 162 5.71 8.09 23.93
C ASN A 162 4.63 8.99 24.51
N SER A 163 4.39 10.15 23.87
CA SER A 163 3.42 11.14 24.36
C SER A 163 1.99 10.89 23.88
N GLN A 164 1.82 10.07 22.84
CA GLN A 164 0.55 9.82 22.13
C GLN A 164 -0.05 11.08 21.50
N VAL A 165 0.77 12.11 21.28
CA VAL A 165 0.34 13.36 20.65
C VAL A 165 0.43 13.23 19.13
N PHE A 166 -0.62 13.67 18.44
CA PHE A 166 -0.63 13.73 16.98
C PHE A 166 0.00 15.03 16.48
N SER A 167 0.60 14.96 15.31
CA SER A 167 1.10 16.12 14.58
C SER A 167 0.95 15.93 13.08
N ILE A 168 0.62 17.02 12.38
CA ILE A 168 0.76 17.08 10.93
C ILE A 168 2.10 17.75 10.63
N ASN A 169 2.90 17.10 9.81
CA ASN A 169 4.23 17.52 9.43
C ASN A 169 4.32 17.64 7.91
N LEU A 170 5.21 18.51 7.45
CA LEU A 170 5.56 18.75 6.05
C LEU A 170 7.05 18.46 5.88
N ILE A 171 7.40 17.72 4.83
CA ILE A 171 8.78 17.39 4.49
C ILE A 171 9.00 17.51 2.98
N PRO A 172 10.17 17.99 2.50
CA PRO A 172 10.51 17.91 1.09
C PRO A 172 10.52 16.46 0.59
N ALA A 173 10.02 16.21 -0.61
CA ALA A 173 9.91 14.86 -1.18
C ALA A 173 11.27 14.18 -1.46
N GLU A 174 12.33 14.99 -1.56
CA GLU A 174 13.71 14.52 -1.73
C GLU A 174 14.47 14.44 -0.38
N GLY A 175 13.75 14.59 0.74
CA GLY A 175 14.33 14.67 2.08
C GLY A 175 14.77 16.09 2.45
N GLY A 176 14.97 16.30 3.75
CA GLY A 176 15.37 17.60 4.28
C GLY A 176 14.81 17.86 5.68
N GLU A 177 14.74 19.14 6.05
CA GLU A 177 14.18 19.53 7.34
C GLU A 177 12.66 19.35 7.37
N ILE A 178 12.18 18.75 8.46
CA ILE A 178 10.75 18.64 8.73
C ILE A 178 10.24 19.94 9.31
N GLN A 179 9.11 20.38 8.79
CA GLN A 179 8.32 21.46 9.38
C GLN A 179 7.05 20.89 10.02
N LYS A 180 6.93 21.02 11.34
CA LYS A 180 5.68 20.70 12.05
C LYS A 180 4.65 21.80 11.78
N LEU A 181 3.51 21.43 11.20
CA LEU A 181 2.42 22.36 10.85
C LEU A 181 1.50 22.61 12.04
N VAL A 182 1.09 21.54 12.71
CA VAL A 182 0.20 21.59 13.88
C VAL A 182 0.43 20.36 14.76
N GLU A 183 0.16 20.53 16.06
CA GLU A 183 0.26 19.51 17.10
C GLU A 183 -1.01 19.50 17.95
N GLY A 184 -1.40 18.33 18.44
CA GLY A 184 -2.57 18.15 19.31
C GLY A 184 -3.58 17.15 18.73
N SER A 185 -4.88 17.39 18.93
CA SER A 185 -5.97 16.50 18.45
C SER A 185 -6.32 16.68 16.97
N THR A 186 -5.36 17.10 16.15
CA THR A 186 -5.60 17.31 14.72
C THR A 186 -5.49 16.00 13.96
N LEU A 187 -6.58 15.60 13.29
CA LEU A 187 -6.66 14.29 12.63
C LEU A 187 -6.82 14.34 11.11
N TYR A 188 -7.20 15.48 10.55
CA TYR A 188 -7.56 15.58 9.13
C TYR A 188 -6.98 16.83 8.47
N TRP A 189 -6.47 16.63 7.26
CA TRP A 189 -6.06 17.70 6.36
C TRP A 189 -6.16 17.23 4.92
N ASP A 190 -6.23 18.18 4.00
CA ASP A 190 -6.19 17.93 2.56
C ASP A 190 -5.52 19.10 1.84
N TRP A 191 -4.90 18.79 0.71
CA TRP A 191 -4.28 19.79 -0.15
C TRP A 191 -5.30 20.43 -1.08
N HIS A 192 -5.19 21.73 -1.28
CA HIS A 192 -5.86 22.38 -2.38
C HIS A 192 -5.31 21.81 -3.71
N PRO A 193 -6.13 21.35 -4.64
CA PRO A 193 -5.70 20.51 -5.78
C PRO A 193 -4.79 21.20 -6.83
N GLN A 194 -4.46 22.48 -6.65
CA GLN A 194 -3.71 23.30 -7.60
C GLN A 194 -2.77 24.32 -6.95
N LYS A 195 -2.79 24.43 -5.62
CA LYS A 195 -2.09 25.48 -4.90
C LYS A 195 -1.45 24.88 -3.67
N ASP A 196 -0.40 25.52 -3.19
CA ASP A 196 0.31 25.13 -1.98
C ASP A 196 -0.45 25.64 -0.75
N VAL A 197 -1.70 25.18 -0.61
CA VAL A 197 -2.59 25.52 0.50
C VAL A 197 -3.14 24.22 1.07
N ILE A 198 -3.14 24.10 2.39
CA ILE A 198 -3.68 22.95 3.12
C ILE A 198 -4.91 23.41 3.90
N ALA A 199 -6.02 22.69 3.76
CA ALA A 199 -7.13 22.77 4.70
C ALA A 199 -6.88 21.77 5.82
N LEU A 200 -6.91 22.20 7.08
CA LEU A 200 -6.67 21.33 8.24
C LEU A 200 -7.65 21.59 9.36
N HIS A 201 -7.95 20.55 10.13
CA HIS A 201 -8.64 20.68 11.41
C HIS A 201 -7.67 21.19 12.48
N ARG A 202 -8.12 22.03 13.40
CA ARG A 202 -7.30 22.58 14.49
C ARG A 202 -8.12 22.68 15.78
N GLY A 203 -7.46 22.47 16.92
CA GLY A 203 -8.09 22.49 18.24
C GLY A 203 -8.82 21.17 18.54
N GLY A 204 -9.62 21.14 19.61
CA GLY A 204 -10.42 19.97 19.96
C GLY A 204 -9.73 18.97 20.88
N ASP A 205 -8.88 19.45 21.79
CA ASP A 205 -8.15 18.69 22.81
C ASP A 205 -9.08 17.78 23.63
N SER A 206 -10.36 18.14 23.69
CA SER A 206 -11.43 17.37 24.34
C SER A 206 -12.73 17.48 23.55
N PHE A 207 -13.59 16.46 23.65
CA PHE A 207 -14.98 16.49 23.17
C PHE A 207 -15.85 17.62 23.78
N VAL A 208 -15.27 18.47 24.64
CA VAL A 208 -15.94 19.50 25.45
C VAL A 208 -15.52 20.91 25.04
N SER A 209 -14.29 21.10 24.53
CA SER A 209 -13.80 22.40 24.07
C SER A 209 -14.32 22.65 22.66
N GLY A 210 -15.33 23.52 22.52
CA GLY A 210 -15.88 23.95 21.22
C GLY A 210 -14.94 24.81 20.37
N ASP A 211 -13.63 24.59 20.50
CA ASP A 211 -12.55 25.30 19.83
C ASP A 211 -12.09 24.58 18.54
N ASP A 212 -12.82 23.54 18.12
CA ASP A 212 -12.64 22.90 16.82
C ASP A 212 -12.85 23.92 15.69
N LYS A 213 -11.80 24.14 14.90
CA LYS A 213 -11.82 25.03 13.74
C LYS A 213 -11.26 24.34 12.52
N ILE A 214 -11.61 24.86 11.36
CA ILE A 214 -10.91 24.56 10.10
C ILE A 214 -10.00 25.74 9.82
N ALA A 215 -8.74 25.47 9.52
CA ALA A 215 -7.78 26.48 9.10
C ALA A 215 -7.33 26.22 7.66
N LEU A 216 -7.05 27.31 6.94
CA LEU A 216 -6.35 27.27 5.66
C LEU A 216 -4.93 27.75 5.87
N MET A 217 -3.97 26.93 5.46
CA MET A 217 -2.55 27.18 5.65
C MET A 217 -1.86 27.28 4.30
N ASP A 218 -1.29 28.44 3.97
CA ASP A 218 -0.43 28.62 2.81
C ASP A 218 0.98 28.14 3.14
N VAL A 219 1.50 27.22 2.33
CA VAL A 219 2.82 26.61 2.48
C VAL A 219 3.76 26.86 1.30
N GLY A 220 3.30 27.60 0.27
CA GLY A 220 4.08 27.92 -0.94
C GLY A 220 4.91 29.20 -0.84
N GLY A 221 4.74 29.97 0.24
CA GLY A 221 5.39 31.27 0.43
C GLY A 221 5.66 31.60 1.90
N ALA A 222 5.24 32.79 2.34
CA ALA A 222 5.23 33.10 3.77
C ALA A 222 4.17 32.20 4.41
N PHE A 223 4.62 31.29 5.29
CA PHE A 223 3.74 30.37 5.99
C PHE A 223 2.68 31.17 6.76
N THR A 224 1.44 31.15 6.27
CA THR A 224 0.35 31.94 6.84
C THR A 224 -0.87 31.07 7.06
N GLU A 225 -1.50 31.27 8.20
CA GLU A 225 -2.65 30.49 8.62
C GLU A 225 -3.86 31.41 8.78
N ASN A 226 -4.98 31.00 8.17
CA ASN A 226 -6.26 31.65 8.28
C ASN A 226 -7.26 30.69 8.92
N VAL A 227 -7.56 30.90 10.20
CA VAL A 227 -8.58 30.12 10.92
C VAL A 227 -9.96 30.59 10.48
N LEU A 228 -10.78 29.67 9.98
CA LEU A 228 -12.13 29.96 9.53
C LEU A 228 -13.09 29.92 10.72
N ASP A 229 -13.82 31.01 10.95
CA ASP A 229 -14.88 31.04 11.96
C ASP A 229 -16.18 30.48 11.36
N LEU A 230 -16.24 29.16 11.26
CA LEU A 230 -17.38 28.42 10.73
C LEU A 230 -18.29 27.96 11.87
N THR A 231 -19.59 28.21 11.73
CA THR A 231 -20.61 27.59 12.59
C THR A 231 -21.14 26.35 11.88
N ALA A 232 -20.95 25.17 12.49
CA ALA A 232 -21.49 23.93 11.96
C ALA A 232 -23.01 24.06 11.81
N THR A 233 -23.50 23.96 10.58
CA THR A 233 -24.94 23.97 10.31
C THR A 233 -25.43 22.54 10.36
N LEU A 234 -26.48 22.26 11.13
CA LEU A 234 -27.17 20.98 11.08
C LEU A 234 -27.78 20.81 9.69
N PHE A 235 -27.36 19.78 8.95
CA PHE A 235 -28.08 19.35 7.76
C PHE A 235 -29.49 18.93 8.21
N LYS A 236 -30.51 19.64 7.72
CA LYS A 236 -31.93 19.30 7.93
C LYS A 236 -32.42 18.34 6.87
#